data_AF-A0A2J6MYP9-F1
#
_entry.id   AF-A0A2J6MYP9-F1
#
_cell.length_a   1.000
_cell.length_b   1.000
_cell.length_c   1.000
_cell.angle_alpha   90.00
_cell.angle_beta   90.00
_cell.angle_gamma   90.00
#
_symmetry.space_group_name_H-M   'P 1'
#
loop_
_entity.id
_entity.type
_entity.pdbx_description
1 polymer ?
#
loop_
_entity_poly.entity_id
_entity_poly.type
_entity_poly.pdbx_seq_one_letter_code
_entity_poly.pdbx_strand_id
1 'polypeptide(L)' 'MAKTIAVSDDVYELLLKAKLPNESFSDVIRRSIKKGMRISDIAGSKTISEEDWRKVLKAFEFQRKADEERRRKLLG' A
#
# COMPACT_ATOMS: atom_id res chain seq x y z
N MET A 1 -10.66 26.38 -6.28
CA MET A 1 -9.79 27.09 -7.25
C MET A 1 -8.89 26.08 -7.92
N ALA A 2 -8.86 26.06 -9.26
CA ALA A 2 -7.91 25.23 -9.99
C ALA A 2 -6.55 25.94 -10.08
N LYS A 3 -5.46 25.19 -9.89
CA LYS A 3 -4.10 25.68 -10.16
C LYS A 3 -3.61 25.02 -11.44
N THR A 4 -3.04 25.80 -12.34
CA THR A 4 -2.50 25.30 -13.61
C THR A 4 -1.04 24.88 -13.43
N ILE A 5 -0.69 23.72 -13.97
CA ILE A 5 0.69 23.26 -14.08
C ILE A 5 1.00 23.02 -15.56
N ALA A 6 2.22 23.33 -15.98
CA ALA A 6 2.72 22.92 -17.28
C ALA A 6 3.41 21.56 -17.14
N VAL A 7 3.21 20.68 -18.12
CA VAL A 7 3.85 19.36 -18.21
C VAL A 7 4.41 19.19 -19.60
N SER A 8 5.42 18.34 -19.75
CA SER A 8 5.94 17.96 -21.06
C SER A 8 4.96 17.05 -21.81
N ASP A 9 5.09 16.98 -23.14
CA ASP A 9 4.17 16.23 -24.00
C ASP A 9 4.12 14.74 -23.66
N ASP A 10 5.27 14.14 -23.33
CA ASP A 10 5.35 12.75 -22.90
C ASP A 10 4.55 12.48 -21.61
N VAL A 11 4.60 13.40 -20.65
CA VAL A 11 3.81 13.32 -19.41
C VAL A 11 2.32 13.47 -19.69
N TYR A 12 1.95 14.38 -20.59
CA TYR A 12 0.55 14.54 -21.02
C TYR A 12 0.00 13.24 -21.63
N GLU A 13 0.76 12.61 -22.53
CA GLU A 13 0.39 11.33 -23.16
C GLU A 13 0.26 10.20 -22.14
N LEU A 14 1.14 10.15 -21.13
CA LEU A 14 1.04 9.18 -20.04
C LEU A 14 -0.23 9.38 -19.21
N LEU A 15 -0.56 10.63 -18.90
CA LEU A 15 -1.79 10.96 -18.18
C LEU A 15 -3.03 10.60 -18.99
N LEU A 16 -3.01 10.82 -20.30
CA LEU A 16 -4.11 10.49 -21.21
C LEU A 16 -4.36 8.98 -21.23
N LYS A 17 -3.30 8.17 -21.34
CA LYS A 17 -3.39 6.70 -21.32
C LYS A 17 -3.85 6.15 -19.97
N ALA A 18 -3.50 6.83 -18.87
CA ALA A 18 -3.84 6.40 -17.52
C ALA A 18 -5.26 6.80 -17.08
N LYS A 19 -5.93 7.69 -17.82
CA LYS A 19 -7.24 8.26 -17.50
C LYS A 19 -8.38 7.25 -17.75
N LEU A 20 -9.23 7.06 -16.75
CA LEU A 20 -10.44 6.25 -16.85
C LEU A 20 -11.62 7.04 -17.45
N PRO A 21 -12.66 6.36 -17.97
CA PRO A 21 -13.87 7.03 -18.42
C PRO A 21 -14.46 7.93 -17.32
N ASN A 22 -14.81 9.17 -17.67
CA ASN A 22 -15.34 10.20 -16.77
C ASN A 22 -14.39 10.66 -15.64
N GLU A 23 -13.10 10.31 -15.67
CA GLU A 23 -12.10 10.75 -14.69
C GLU A 23 -11.44 12.07 -15.15
N SER A 24 -11.13 13.04 -14.28
CA SER A 24 -10.35 14.24 -14.66
C SER A 24 -8.83 13.98 -14.57
N PHE A 25 -8.00 14.81 -15.21
CA PHE A 25 -6.54 14.70 -15.03
C PHE A 25 -6.10 14.92 -13.57
N SER A 26 -6.83 15.76 -12.84
CA SER A 26 -6.57 15.95 -11.40
C SER A 26 -6.85 14.67 -10.61
N ASP A 27 -7.84 13.88 -11.02
CA ASP A 27 -8.18 12.60 -10.37
C ASP A 27 -7.13 11.54 -10.68
N VAL A 28 -6.63 11.47 -11.93
CA VAL A 28 -5.50 10.60 -12.31
C VAL A 28 -4.28 10.89 -11.46
N ILE A 29 -3.89 12.16 -11.32
CA ILE A 29 -2.75 12.57 -10.50
C ILE A 29 -2.97 12.17 -9.03
N ARG A 30 -4.16 12.46 -8.48
CA ARG A 30 -4.51 12.12 -7.10
C ARG A 30 -4.46 10.60 -6.86
N ARG A 31 -4.98 9.81 -7.79
CA ARG A 31 -4.97 8.34 -7.71
C ARG A 31 -3.54 7.79 -7.80
N SER A 32 -2.71 8.33 -8.68
CA SER A 32 -1.31 7.94 -8.83
C SER A 32 -0.47 8.27 -7.59
N ILE A 33 -0.67 9.45 -7.00
CA ILE A 33 0.00 9.83 -5.73
C ILE A 33 -0.49 8.96 -4.57
N LYS A 34 -1.80 8.70 -4.46
CA LYS A 34 -2.37 7.80 -3.44
C LYS A 34 -1.93 6.34 -3.59
N LYS A 35 -1.56 5.92 -4.81
CA LYS A 35 -0.96 4.61 -5.08
C LYS A 35 0.51 4.54 -4.67
N GLY A 36 1.07 5.64 -4.15
CA GLY A 36 2.39 5.68 -3.52
C GLY A 36 2.41 4.75 -2.31
N MET A 37 3.32 3.79 -2.36
CA MET A 37 3.49 2.63 -1.48
C MET A 37 2.53 1.48 -1.78
N ARG A 38 2.83 0.71 -2.82
CA ARG A 38 2.42 -0.69 -2.87
C ARG A 38 3.13 -1.42 -1.72
N ILE A 39 2.52 -2.46 -1.17
CA ILE A 39 3.17 -3.31 -0.14
C ILE A 39 4.50 -3.89 -0.68
N SER A 40 4.58 -4.14 -1.98
CA SER A 40 5.83 -4.54 -2.65
C SER A 40 6.95 -3.51 -2.53
N ASP A 41 6.62 -2.23 -2.44
CA ASP A 41 7.61 -1.15 -2.34
C ASP A 41 8.23 -1.08 -0.94
N ILE A 42 7.61 -1.76 0.06
CA ILE A 42 8.13 -1.91 1.41
C ILE A 42 9.17 -3.04 1.47
N ALA A 43 9.18 -3.97 0.51
CA ALA A 43 10.13 -5.08 0.47
C ALA A 43 11.56 -4.54 0.30
N GLY A 44 12.45 -4.84 1.26
CA GLY A 44 13.85 -4.38 1.24
C GLY A 44 14.08 -2.92 1.67
N SER A 45 13.01 -2.14 1.88
CA SER A 45 13.09 -0.74 2.32
C SER A 45 13.60 -0.53 3.76
N LYS A 46 13.72 -1.61 4.56
CA LYS A 46 14.01 -1.58 6.00
C LYS A 46 13.07 -0.65 6.80
N THR A 47 11.84 -0.44 6.30
CA THR A 47 10.83 0.42 6.96
C THR A 47 10.48 -0.05 8.39
N ILE A 48 10.66 -1.33 8.70
CA ILE A 48 10.47 -1.89 10.04
C ILE A 48 11.83 -2.35 10.58
N SER A 49 12.22 -1.85 11.76
CA SER A 49 13.42 -2.31 12.46
C SER A 49 13.22 -3.71 13.05
N GLU A 50 14.30 -4.44 13.29
CA GLU A 50 14.21 -5.75 13.97
C GLU A 50 13.55 -5.63 15.35
N GLU A 51 13.80 -4.51 16.04
CA GLU A 51 13.25 -4.27 17.37
C GLU A 51 11.73 -4.08 17.32
N ASP A 52 11.24 -3.31 16.35
CA ASP A 52 9.81 -3.11 16.17
C ASP A 52 9.12 -4.39 15.71
N TRP A 53 9.78 -5.20 14.88
CA TRP A 53 9.28 -6.52 14.52
C TRP A 53 9.17 -7.46 15.73
N ARG A 54 10.14 -7.43 16.65
CA ARG A 54 10.08 -8.21 17.90
C ARG A 54 8.92 -7.78 18.80
N LYS A 55 8.58 -6.49 18.86
CA LYS A 55 7.42 -5.99 19.60
C LYS A 55 6.11 -6.57 19.03
N VAL A 56 5.99 -6.60 17.70
CA VAL A 56 4.84 -7.21 17.01
C VAL A 56 4.75 -8.70 17.34
N LEU A 57 5.84 -9.47 17.19
CA LEU A 57 5.85 -10.90 17.51
C LEU A 57 5.38 -11.19 18.94
N LYS A 58 5.83 -10.40 19.91
CA LYS A 58 5.44 -10.54 21.32
C LYS A 58 3.97 -10.23 21.55
N ALA A 59 3.41 -9.23 20.86
CA ALA A 59 1.99 -8.90 20.98
C ALA A 59 1.07 -10.03 20.47
N PHE A 60 1.51 -10.76 19.44
CA PHE A 60 0.73 -11.83 18.82
C PHE A 60 0.98 -13.23 19.42
N GLU A 61 1.93 -13.39 20.34
CA GLU A 61 2.29 -14.69 20.94
C GLU A 61 1.11 -15.41 21.60
N PHE A 62 0.29 -14.67 22.37
CA PHE A 62 -0.88 -15.21 23.04
C PHE A 62 -1.93 -15.69 22.03
N GLN A 63 -2.17 -14.87 21.00
CA GLN A 63 -3.12 -15.17 19.94
C GLN A 63 -2.69 -16.42 19.16
N ARG A 64 -1.39 -16.56 18.89
CA ARG A 64 -0.83 -17.73 18.22
C ARG A 64 -1.05 -19.03 18.99
N LYS A 65 -0.86 -19.00 20.32
CA LYS A 65 -1.14 -20.15 21.20
C LYS A 65 -2.63 -20.50 21.22
N ALA A 66 -3.49 -19.49 21.32
CA ALA A 66 -4.94 -19.68 21.30
C ALA A 66 -5.42 -20.26 19.95
N ASP A 67 -4.87 -19.79 18.84
CA ASP A 67 -5.19 -20.30 17.50
C ASP A 67 -4.68 -21.72 17.29
N GLU A 68 -3.53 -22.08 17.85
CA GLU A 68 -2.97 -23.43 17.78
C GLU A 68 -3.81 -24.43 18.59
N GLU A 69 -4.25 -24.04 19.80
CA GLU A 69 -5.22 -24.84 20.56
C GLU A 69 -6.56 -24.98 19.84
N ARG A 70 -7.07 -23.90 19.24
CA ARG A 70 -8.30 -23.92 18.45
C ARG A 70 -8.15 -24.83 17.24
N ARG A 71 -7.02 -24.76 16.53
CA ARG A 71 -6.70 -25.61 15.37
C ARG A 71 -6.66 -27.09 15.79
N ARG A 72 -6.01 -27.42 16.91
CA ARG A 72 -5.94 -28.79 17.43
C ARG A 72 -7.32 -29.35 17.80
N LYS A 73 -8.25 -28.51 18.27
CA LYS A 73 -9.62 -28.93 18.60
C LYS A 73 -10.54 -29.10 17.38
N LEU A 74 -10.24 -28.42 16.26
CA LEU A 74 -11.09 -28.40 15.07
C LEU A 74 -10.60 -29.33 13.95
N LEU A 75 -9.30 -29.63 13.91
CA LEU A 75 -8.65 -30.45 12.87
C LEU A 75 -7.95 -31.70 13.45
N GLY A 76 -7.99 -31.89 14.77
CA GLY A 76 -7.49 -33.08 15.46
C GLY A 76 -8.62 -34.02 15.84
#